data_AF-G7YQL9-F1
#
_entry.id   AF-G7YQL9-F1
#
_cell.length_a   1.000
_cell.length_b   1.000
_cell.length_c   1.000
_cell.angle_alpha   90.00
_cell.angle_beta   90.00
_cell.angle_gamma   90.00
#
_symmetry.space_group_name_H-M   'P 1'
#
loop_
_entity.id
_entity.type
_entity.pdbx_description
1 polymer ?
#
loop_
_entity_poly.entity_id
_entity_poly.type
_entity_poly.pdbx_seq_one_letter_code
_entity_poly.pdbx_strand_id
1 'polypeptide(L)'
;MVFYCVSHGARMLLDHLITTPCFSELMLPSDAILEVPNFAHRRYDPLMGEWIIVSPHRISRPWSGQLESPPERTLSNKSEPKSVVINPLCPGAIRSNGAVNPNYSDTFLFPNDFPALLASKTLSEDPLFAWAPAHGDCQVMCFHPDSHKTLALMSPAEVRRVVDAWCDLTTKYQSQRRYRWLQIFENRGAAVGCSNMHPHCQVWACGFLPSIVKRRDYNQRAYFETHGTPLLLNYARQEERTFGQTLNRLVIASQDWLVLVPWWACWPFETIILPRKRHIRWLHELTDKEREGLVKIIQQLLTRYDNLFHTDFPYSMGWYQAPFRNVCETSTSGITDYPYWQLHAIYQPPLLRSATVRKFMSGFELLCEPQRDLLPEKAAELLRKTSPVHYTRCHEGSP
;
A
#
# COMPACT_ATOMS: atom_id res chain seq x y z
N MET A 1 22.93 37.74 4.04
CA MET A 1 23.23 36.37 4.51
C MET A 1 22.96 36.37 6.01
N VAL A 2 21.72 36.12 6.40
CA VAL A 2 21.25 36.30 7.79
C VAL A 2 20.58 35.00 8.20
N PHE A 3 21.19 34.35 9.18
CA PHE A 3 20.68 33.18 9.88
C PHE A 3 19.62 33.62 10.88
N TYR A 4 18.50 32.89 10.97
CA TYR A 4 17.65 32.95 12.16
C TYR A 4 17.20 31.57 12.60
N CYS A 5 17.68 31.20 13.79
CA CYS A 5 17.10 30.23 14.70
C CYS A 5 15.60 30.48 14.82
N VAL A 6 14.78 29.50 14.44
CA VAL A 6 13.38 29.45 14.86
C VAL A 6 13.37 28.88 16.28
N SER A 7 13.02 29.76 17.22
CA SER A 7 12.94 29.54 18.65
C SER A 7 12.04 28.37 19.04
N HIS A 8 12.50 27.61 20.02
CA HIS A 8 11.76 26.66 20.85
C HIS A 8 10.56 27.33 21.54
N GLY A 9 9.39 27.34 20.88
CA GLY A 9 8.20 28.00 21.39
C GLY A 9 6.90 27.35 20.94
N ALA A 10 6.81 26.02 21.02
CA ALA A 10 5.54 25.29 20.83
C ALA A 10 5.53 23.96 21.61
N ARG A 11 6.18 23.92 22.79
CA ARG A 11 6.32 22.71 23.61
C ARG A 11 5.56 22.76 24.95
N MET A 12 4.57 23.66 25.10
CA MET A 12 3.84 23.81 26.38
C MET A 12 2.37 24.26 26.23
N LEU A 13 1.65 23.80 25.19
CA LEU A 13 0.21 24.10 25.06
C LEU A 13 -0.62 22.92 24.54
N LEU A 14 -0.17 21.67 24.78
CA LEU A 14 -0.97 20.47 24.53
C LEU A 14 -1.24 19.63 25.80
N ASP A 15 -0.73 20.03 26.96
CA ASP A 15 -0.90 19.29 28.22
C ASP A 15 -2.11 19.74 29.07
N HIS A 16 -2.96 20.65 28.57
CA HIS A 16 -4.06 21.22 29.39
C HIS A 16 -5.48 21.09 28.86
N LEU A 17 -5.74 20.27 27.83
CA LEU A 17 -7.11 19.98 27.38
C LEU A 17 -7.42 18.50 27.19
N ILE A 18 -6.66 17.61 27.85
CA ILE A 18 -7.06 16.22 28.04
C ILE A 18 -7.37 16.01 29.53
N THR A 19 -8.54 16.47 29.97
CA THR A 19 -9.18 15.86 31.14
C THR A 19 -9.79 14.53 30.72
N THR A 20 -8.92 13.57 30.37
CA THR A 20 -9.26 12.15 30.34
C THR A 20 -9.44 11.67 31.78
N PRO A 21 -10.40 10.77 32.06
CA PRO A 21 -10.36 10.02 33.29
C PRO A 21 -9.01 9.29 33.38
N CYS A 22 -8.49 9.20 34.59
CA CYS A 22 -7.19 8.64 34.93
C CYS A 22 -6.91 7.34 34.16
N PHE A 23 -5.94 7.36 33.24
CA PHE A 23 -5.49 6.17 32.48
C PHE A 23 -4.92 5.07 33.39
N SER A 24 -4.73 5.34 34.69
CA SER A 24 -4.28 4.35 35.67
C SER A 24 -5.36 3.32 36.05
N GLU A 25 -6.64 3.55 35.74
CA GLU A 25 -7.74 2.65 36.12
C GLU A 25 -8.15 1.62 35.05
N LEU A 26 -7.53 1.65 33.87
CA LEU A 26 -7.85 0.77 32.73
C LEU A 26 -6.66 -0.07 32.25
N MET A 27 -5.71 -0.35 33.14
CA MET A 27 -4.68 -1.35 32.86
C MET A 27 -5.31 -2.74 33.04
N LEU A 28 -5.67 -3.37 31.92
CA LEU A 28 -5.94 -4.80 31.92
C LEU A 28 -4.71 -5.53 32.49
N PRO A 29 -4.88 -6.57 33.33
CA PRO A 29 -3.77 -7.40 33.77
C PRO A 29 -2.95 -7.89 32.56
N SER A 30 -1.64 -8.10 32.72
CA SER A 30 -0.75 -8.50 31.60
C SER A 30 -1.20 -9.76 30.87
N ASP A 31 -2.08 -10.56 31.49
CA ASP A 31 -2.57 -11.84 31.02
C ASP A 31 -4.05 -11.79 30.57
N ALA A 32 -4.66 -10.61 30.53
CA ALA A 32 -6.04 -10.48 30.06
C ALA A 32 -6.12 -10.79 28.56
N ILE A 33 -6.93 -11.79 28.21
CA ILE A 33 -7.27 -12.08 26.81
C ILE A 33 -8.06 -10.89 26.28
N LEU A 34 -7.47 -10.14 25.35
CA LEU A 34 -8.16 -9.02 24.70
C LEU A 34 -9.27 -9.59 23.79
N GLU A 35 -10.52 -9.45 24.21
CA GLU A 35 -11.68 -9.86 23.40
C GLU A 35 -11.98 -8.83 22.30
N VAL A 36 -12.45 -9.29 21.14
CA VAL A 36 -12.85 -8.41 20.04
C VAL A 36 -14.21 -7.79 20.37
N PRO A 37 -14.32 -6.45 20.48
CA PRO A 37 -15.59 -5.83 20.81
C PRO A 37 -16.63 -6.09 19.73
N ASN A 38 -17.83 -6.49 20.13
CA ASN A 38 -18.97 -6.69 19.23
C ASN A 38 -19.78 -5.41 18.98
N PHE A 39 -19.50 -4.33 19.71
CA PHE A 39 -20.13 -3.00 19.57
C PHE A 39 -19.23 -2.00 18.82
N ALA A 40 -19.77 -0.83 18.52
CA ALA A 40 -19.01 0.23 17.85
C ALA A 40 -17.88 0.75 18.73
N HIS A 41 -16.65 0.75 18.21
CA HIS A 41 -15.45 1.17 18.94
C HIS A 41 -14.47 1.87 18.00
N ARG A 42 -13.40 2.45 18.56
CA ARG A 42 -12.33 3.09 17.79
C ARG A 42 -11.03 2.32 17.94
N ARG A 43 -10.27 2.21 16.85
CA ARG A 43 -8.92 1.62 16.83
C ARG A 43 -7.92 2.66 16.37
N TYR A 44 -6.79 2.74 17.06
CA TYR A 44 -5.74 3.70 16.74
C TYR A 44 -4.80 3.15 15.65
N ASP A 45 -4.53 3.96 14.64
CA ASP A 45 -3.46 3.77 13.65
C ASP A 45 -2.20 4.47 14.16
N PRO A 46 -1.17 3.75 14.63
CA PRO A 46 0.06 4.35 15.09
C PRO A 46 0.99 4.78 13.93
N LEU A 47 0.76 4.36 12.69
CA LEU A 47 1.49 4.89 11.52
C LEU A 47 0.98 6.27 11.12
N MET A 48 -0.32 6.48 11.18
CA MET A 48 -0.95 7.75 10.78
C MET A 48 -1.24 8.66 11.96
N GLY A 49 -1.26 8.16 13.19
CA GLY A 49 -1.58 8.95 14.38
C GLY A 49 -3.06 9.34 14.46
N GLU A 50 -3.94 8.51 13.91
CA GLU A 50 -5.38 8.77 13.79
C GLU A 50 -6.22 7.58 14.28
N TRP A 51 -7.52 7.80 14.49
CA TRP A 51 -8.44 6.76 14.94
C TRP A 51 -9.36 6.33 13.80
N ILE A 52 -9.85 5.09 13.89
CA ILE A 52 -10.76 4.50 12.92
C ILE A 52 -11.95 3.92 13.65
N ILE A 53 -13.15 4.30 13.21
CA ILE A 53 -14.39 3.76 13.74
C ILE A 53 -14.64 2.36 13.17
N VAL A 54 -14.86 1.40 14.04
CA VAL A 54 -15.21 0.02 13.69
C VAL A 54 -16.66 -0.22 14.11
N SER A 55 -17.52 -0.56 13.16
CA SER A 55 -18.96 -0.74 13.40
C SER A 55 -19.45 -2.10 12.86
N PRO A 56 -19.23 -3.21 13.60
CA PRO A 56 -19.42 -4.57 13.09
C PRO A 56 -20.81 -4.87 12.53
N HIS A 57 -21.86 -4.23 13.08
CA HIS A 57 -23.25 -4.46 12.67
C HIS A 57 -23.63 -3.79 11.33
N ARG A 58 -22.84 -2.84 10.82
CA ARG A 58 -23.19 -2.09 9.60
C ARG A 58 -23.14 -2.93 8.33
N ILE A 59 -22.41 -4.05 8.36
CA ILE A 59 -22.34 -4.97 7.22
C ILE A 59 -23.70 -5.56 6.83
N SER A 60 -24.64 -5.67 7.78
CA SER A 60 -25.98 -6.22 7.56
C SER A 60 -26.98 -5.21 7.00
N ARG A 61 -26.62 -3.93 6.83
CA ARG A 61 -27.53 -2.90 6.31
C ARG A 61 -27.92 -3.24 4.85
N PRO A 62 -29.22 -3.19 4.47
CA PRO A 62 -29.63 -3.36 3.07
C PRO A 62 -28.89 -2.39 2.14
N TRP A 63 -28.45 -2.88 0.98
CA TRP A 63 -27.79 -2.06 -0.06
C TRP A 63 -28.63 -2.03 -1.33
N SER A 64 -29.03 -0.82 -1.73
CA SER A 64 -29.76 -0.56 -2.98
C SER A 64 -29.04 0.50 -3.84
N GLY A 65 -27.75 0.72 -3.59
CA GLY A 65 -26.93 1.70 -4.32
C GLY A 65 -26.27 1.10 -5.56
N GLN A 66 -25.23 1.78 -6.06
CA GLN A 66 -24.48 1.37 -7.24
C GLN A 66 -23.92 -0.05 -7.09
N LEU A 67 -23.97 -0.80 -8.19
CA LEU A 67 -23.31 -2.09 -8.35
C LEU A 67 -22.14 -1.92 -9.34
N GLU A 68 -21.00 -2.48 -8.99
CA GLU A 68 -19.85 -2.59 -9.89
C GLU A 68 -20.13 -3.63 -10.97
N SER A 69 -19.54 -3.44 -12.16
CA SER A 69 -19.52 -4.42 -13.23
C SER A 69 -18.22 -5.21 -13.14
N PRO A 70 -18.25 -6.50 -12.72
CA PRO A 70 -17.05 -7.32 -12.67
C PRO A 70 -16.45 -7.44 -14.07
N PRO A 71 -15.11 -7.42 -14.21
CA PRO A 71 -14.48 -7.59 -15.52
C PRO A 71 -14.86 -8.95 -16.12
N GLU A 72 -15.30 -8.94 -17.37
CA GLU A 72 -15.53 -10.16 -18.13
C GLU A 72 -14.18 -10.79 -18.50
N ARG A 73 -13.78 -11.86 -17.79
CA ARG A 73 -12.79 -12.79 -18.35
C ARG A 73 -13.50 -13.62 -19.39
N THR A 74 -13.42 -13.17 -20.64
CA THR A 74 -13.78 -14.02 -21.78
C THR A 74 -12.83 -15.23 -21.74
N LEU A 75 -13.31 -16.36 -21.23
CA LEU A 75 -12.76 -17.66 -21.59
C LEU A 75 -12.79 -17.67 -23.12
N SER A 76 -11.62 -17.76 -23.74
CA SER A 76 -11.41 -17.52 -25.15
C SER A 76 -12.32 -18.38 -26.04
N ASN A 77 -13.48 -17.87 -26.43
CA ASN A 77 -14.08 -18.25 -27.70
C ASN A 77 -13.39 -17.38 -28.76
N LYS A 78 -12.42 -18.01 -29.44
CA LYS A 78 -11.69 -17.46 -30.58
C LYS A 78 -12.65 -17.16 -31.74
N SER A 79 -13.48 -16.13 -31.66
CA SER A 79 -14.34 -15.76 -32.79
C SER A 79 -15.04 -14.41 -32.62
N GLU A 80 -14.32 -13.31 -32.38
CA GLU A 80 -14.82 -11.99 -32.79
C GLU A 80 -13.68 -11.06 -33.22
N PRO A 81 -13.75 -10.45 -34.42
CA PRO A 81 -12.79 -9.45 -34.85
C PRO A 81 -13.18 -8.11 -34.21
N LYS A 82 -12.80 -7.92 -32.94
CA LYS A 82 -12.96 -6.62 -32.28
C LYS A 82 -11.84 -5.70 -32.79
N SER A 83 -12.26 -4.60 -33.43
CA SER A 83 -11.45 -3.39 -33.67
C SER A 83 -10.32 -3.29 -32.65
N VAL A 84 -9.09 -3.56 -33.09
CA VAL A 84 -7.92 -3.58 -32.21
C VAL A 84 -7.60 -2.13 -31.89
N VAL A 85 -8.23 -1.58 -30.86
CA VAL A 85 -7.66 -0.44 -30.16
C VAL A 85 -6.30 -0.94 -29.66
N ILE A 86 -5.24 -0.55 -30.34
CA ILE A 86 -3.88 -0.95 -29.97
C ILE A 86 -3.60 -0.34 -28.60
N ASN A 87 -3.57 -1.19 -27.59
CA ASN A 87 -3.28 -0.77 -26.22
C ASN A 87 -1.89 -0.08 -26.21
N PRO A 88 -1.78 1.20 -25.80
CA PRO A 88 -0.54 1.96 -25.87
C PRO A 88 0.56 1.45 -24.94
N LEU A 89 0.26 0.49 -24.07
CA LEU A 89 1.24 -0.17 -23.20
C LEU A 89 1.81 -1.46 -23.81
N CYS A 90 1.21 -1.99 -24.88
CA CYS A 90 1.69 -3.22 -25.52
C CYS A 90 3.05 -3.05 -26.23
N PRO A 91 3.82 -4.14 -26.41
CA PRO A 91 5.00 -4.14 -27.27
C PRO A 91 4.66 -3.70 -28.70
N GLY A 92 5.49 -2.85 -29.32
CA GLY A 92 5.28 -2.35 -30.67
C GLY A 92 4.14 -1.31 -30.82
N ALA A 93 3.40 -1.01 -29.76
CA ALA A 93 2.35 0.00 -29.79
C ALA A 93 2.92 1.43 -29.87
N ILE A 94 2.16 2.33 -30.49
CA ILE A 94 2.45 3.76 -30.52
C ILE A 94 1.77 4.42 -29.32
N ARG A 95 2.54 5.15 -28.51
CA ARG A 95 2.03 5.89 -27.34
C ARG A 95 1.45 7.26 -27.73
N SER A 96 0.86 7.96 -26.76
CA SER A 96 0.21 9.26 -26.99
C SER A 96 1.17 10.35 -27.47
N ASN A 97 2.46 10.25 -27.13
CA ASN A 97 3.50 11.14 -27.65
C ASN A 97 4.10 10.72 -29.01
N GLY A 98 3.56 9.67 -29.66
CA GLY A 98 4.05 9.14 -30.93
C GLY A 98 5.26 8.21 -30.82
N ALA A 99 5.81 7.99 -29.62
CA ALA A 99 6.91 7.04 -29.43
C ALA A 99 6.42 5.59 -29.57
N VAL A 100 7.23 4.74 -30.20
CA VAL A 100 6.94 3.31 -30.36
C VAL A 100 7.53 2.55 -29.18
N ASN A 101 6.72 1.72 -28.53
CA ASN A 101 7.22 0.80 -27.50
C ASN A 101 8.15 -0.23 -28.15
N PRO A 102 9.29 -0.55 -27.54
CA PRO A 102 10.11 -1.66 -28.02
C PRO A 102 9.30 -2.96 -27.99
N ASN A 103 9.74 -3.95 -28.76
CA ASN A 103 9.22 -5.32 -28.65
C ASN A 103 9.75 -5.99 -27.38
N TYR A 104 9.41 -5.45 -26.22
CA TYR A 104 9.89 -5.92 -24.93
C TYR A 104 9.28 -7.29 -24.60
N SER A 105 10.10 -8.17 -24.04
CA SER A 105 9.69 -9.52 -23.61
C SER A 105 9.42 -9.61 -22.11
N ASP A 106 9.62 -8.51 -21.39
CA ASP A 106 9.64 -8.49 -19.93
C ASP A 106 9.12 -7.17 -19.33
N THR A 107 9.54 -6.78 -18.14
CA THR A 107 9.19 -5.45 -17.62
C THR A 107 9.68 -4.34 -18.54
N PHE A 108 8.86 -3.30 -18.74
CA PHE A 108 9.22 -2.14 -19.57
C PHE A 108 8.91 -0.84 -18.83
N LEU A 109 9.96 -0.04 -18.59
CA LEU A 109 9.89 1.25 -17.91
C LEU A 109 10.04 2.39 -18.92
N PHE A 110 9.15 3.38 -18.86
CA PHE A 110 9.24 4.57 -19.68
C PHE A 110 8.65 5.80 -18.98
N PRO A 111 9.06 7.04 -19.37
CA PRO A 111 8.47 8.26 -18.82
C PRO A 111 6.98 8.34 -19.12
N ASN A 112 6.18 8.72 -18.13
CA ASN A 112 4.76 8.94 -18.35
C ASN A 112 4.56 10.10 -19.34
N ASP A 113 3.77 9.89 -20.39
CA ASP A 113 3.48 10.90 -21.41
C ASP A 113 2.70 12.11 -20.84
N PHE A 114 2.05 11.94 -19.69
CA PHE A 114 1.31 12.98 -18.96
C PHE A 114 1.81 13.09 -17.50
N PRO A 115 3.02 13.62 -17.27
CA PRO A 115 3.63 13.62 -15.94
C PRO A 115 2.93 14.61 -14.99
N ALA A 116 2.62 14.14 -13.78
CA ALA A 116 2.01 14.98 -12.73
C ALA A 116 3.03 15.89 -12.00
N LEU A 117 4.32 15.56 -12.09
CA LEU A 117 5.42 16.31 -11.47
C LEU A 117 6.21 17.04 -12.56
N LEU A 118 6.43 18.33 -12.36
CA LEU A 118 7.06 19.22 -13.33
C LEU A 118 8.14 20.05 -12.66
N ALA A 119 9.20 20.37 -13.40
CA ALA A 119 10.24 21.26 -12.91
C ALA A 119 9.70 22.69 -12.81
N SER A 120 9.63 23.22 -11.59
CA SER A 120 9.39 24.64 -11.30
C SER A 120 10.35 25.11 -10.21
N LYS A 121 10.59 26.42 -10.11
CA LYS A 121 11.55 27.01 -9.15
C LYS A 121 10.94 28.07 -8.23
N THR A 122 9.70 28.45 -8.46
CA THR A 122 9.05 29.54 -7.73
C THR A 122 8.35 29.01 -6.48
N LEU A 123 8.35 29.81 -5.42
CA LEU A 123 7.84 29.46 -4.09
C LEU A 123 7.09 30.68 -3.55
N SER A 124 5.98 30.45 -2.87
CA SER A 124 5.34 31.42 -1.97
C SER A 124 5.45 30.89 -0.55
N GLU A 125 5.95 31.72 0.35
CA GLU A 125 6.02 31.45 1.79
C GLU A 125 4.90 32.16 2.56
N ASP A 126 3.92 32.74 1.86
CA ASP A 126 2.76 33.36 2.50
C ASP A 126 2.02 32.33 3.39
N PRO A 127 1.71 32.62 4.66
CA PRO A 127 1.12 31.64 5.57
C PRO A 127 -0.25 31.08 5.12
N LEU A 128 -1.00 31.81 4.29
CA LEU A 128 -2.32 31.42 3.79
C LEU A 128 -2.28 30.99 2.31
N PHE A 129 -1.36 31.56 1.54
CA PHE A 129 -1.20 31.33 0.10
C PHE A 129 0.19 30.76 -0.25
N ALA A 130 0.68 29.84 0.60
CA ALA A 130 1.92 29.14 0.36
C ALA A 130 1.79 28.17 -0.81
N TRP A 131 2.82 28.11 -1.64
CA TRP A 131 2.92 27.11 -2.69
C TRP A 131 4.39 26.80 -2.95
N ALA A 132 4.71 25.54 -3.24
CA ALA A 132 6.08 25.10 -3.51
C ALA A 132 6.16 24.27 -4.81
N PRO A 133 7.33 24.18 -5.46
CA PRO A 133 7.48 23.37 -6.66
C PRO A 133 7.27 21.87 -6.43
N ALA A 134 6.33 21.29 -7.17
CA ALA A 134 6.13 19.85 -7.25
C ALA A 134 7.04 19.21 -8.32
N HIS A 135 8.34 19.16 -8.03
CA HIS A 135 9.35 18.62 -8.94
C HIS A 135 9.59 17.12 -8.72
N GLY A 136 9.82 16.40 -9.81
CA GLY A 136 10.02 14.96 -9.79
C GLY A 136 9.95 14.32 -11.16
N ASP A 137 9.98 12.99 -11.18
CA ASP A 137 9.78 12.20 -12.40
C ASP A 137 8.60 11.26 -12.21
N CYS A 138 7.76 11.15 -13.25
CA CYS A 138 6.68 10.16 -13.33
C CYS A 138 7.02 9.14 -14.41
N GLN A 139 7.08 7.87 -14.05
CA GLN A 139 7.30 6.76 -14.98
C GLN A 139 6.15 5.76 -14.90
N VAL A 140 5.95 5.02 -15.98
CA VAL A 140 5.08 3.83 -16.05
C VAL A 140 5.98 2.62 -16.22
N MET A 141 5.70 1.56 -15.47
CA MET A 141 6.41 0.29 -15.57
C MET A 141 5.43 -0.84 -15.88
N CYS A 142 5.41 -1.33 -17.11
CA CYS A 142 4.70 -2.55 -17.49
C CYS A 142 5.34 -3.75 -16.80
N PHE A 143 4.53 -4.67 -16.30
CA PHE A 143 5.00 -5.90 -15.64
C PHE A 143 5.30 -7.02 -16.64
N HIS A 144 4.55 -7.09 -17.74
CA HIS A 144 4.59 -8.20 -18.69
C HIS A 144 4.00 -7.79 -20.05
N PRO A 145 4.49 -8.31 -21.20
CA PRO A 145 3.99 -7.95 -22.53
C PRO A 145 2.54 -8.36 -22.81
N ASP A 146 2.07 -9.46 -22.21
CA ASP A 146 0.69 -9.93 -22.31
C ASP A 146 -0.25 -9.11 -21.41
N SER A 147 -1.22 -8.43 -22.04
CA SER A 147 -2.23 -7.61 -21.36
C SER A 147 -3.25 -8.40 -20.55
N HIS A 148 -3.35 -9.71 -20.75
CA HIS A 148 -4.29 -10.58 -20.05
C HIS A 148 -3.71 -11.21 -18.77
N LYS A 149 -2.41 -11.04 -18.52
CA LYS A 149 -1.79 -11.51 -17.28
C LYS A 149 -1.96 -10.50 -16.16
N THR A 150 -2.07 -11.03 -14.95
CA THR A 150 -1.98 -10.28 -13.69
C THR A 150 -0.85 -10.88 -12.85
N LEU A 151 -0.36 -10.16 -11.85
CA LEU A 151 0.69 -10.67 -10.95
C LEU A 151 0.30 -12.01 -10.29
N ALA A 152 -0.99 -12.27 -10.04
CA ALA A 152 -1.49 -13.55 -9.52
C ALA A 152 -1.29 -14.73 -10.49
N LEU A 153 -1.30 -14.45 -11.80
CA LEU A 153 -1.30 -15.45 -12.87
C LEU A 153 0.05 -15.59 -13.58
N MET A 154 0.92 -14.61 -13.43
CA MET A 154 2.32 -14.67 -13.87
C MET A 154 3.05 -15.85 -13.23
N SER A 155 4.09 -16.35 -13.89
CA SER A 155 4.98 -17.36 -13.32
C SER A 155 5.83 -16.74 -12.19
N PRO A 156 6.36 -17.53 -11.24
CA PRO A 156 7.25 -17.00 -10.21
C PRO A 156 8.47 -16.25 -10.77
N ALA A 157 9.02 -16.70 -11.90
CA ALA A 157 10.13 -16.03 -12.57
C ALA A 157 9.72 -14.68 -13.17
N GLU A 158 8.50 -14.57 -13.70
CA GLU A 158 7.94 -13.31 -14.19
C GLU A 158 7.73 -12.30 -13.05
N VAL A 159 7.14 -12.73 -11.93
CA VAL A 159 6.95 -11.87 -10.75
C VAL A 159 8.30 -11.49 -10.12
N ARG A 160 9.29 -12.39 -10.15
CA ARG A 160 10.64 -12.10 -9.68
C ARG A 160 11.25 -10.91 -10.42
N ARG A 161 11.08 -10.82 -11.74
CA ARG A 161 11.61 -9.69 -12.52
C ARG A 161 10.94 -8.36 -12.20
N VAL A 162 9.64 -8.38 -11.84
CA VAL A 162 8.96 -7.19 -11.31
C VAL A 162 9.57 -6.75 -9.97
N VAL A 163 9.81 -7.70 -9.05
CA VAL A 163 10.44 -7.41 -7.75
C VAL A 163 11.86 -6.88 -7.92
N ASP A 164 12.65 -7.48 -8.82
CA ASP A 164 14.01 -7.01 -9.12
C ASP A 164 13.98 -5.61 -9.73
N ALA A 165 13.06 -5.33 -10.66
CA ALA A 165 12.89 -4.00 -11.23
C ALA A 165 12.54 -2.94 -10.16
N TRP A 166 11.71 -3.25 -9.18
CA TRP A 166 11.44 -2.35 -8.04
C TRP A 166 12.68 -2.09 -7.18
N CYS A 167 13.52 -3.11 -6.95
CA CYS A 167 14.78 -2.97 -6.23
C CYS A 167 15.75 -2.08 -7.03
N ASP A 168 15.90 -2.32 -8.32
CA ASP A 168 16.79 -1.57 -9.21
C ASP A 168 16.35 -0.11 -9.35
N LEU A 169 15.05 0.15 -9.42
CA LEU A 169 14.48 1.50 -9.38
C LEU A 169 14.86 2.22 -8.09
N THR A 170 14.76 1.53 -6.94
CA THR A 170 15.14 2.12 -5.66
C THR A 170 16.63 2.46 -5.64
N THR A 171 17.51 1.56 -6.08
CA THR A 171 18.96 1.81 -6.21
C THR A 171 19.23 3.01 -7.12
N LYS A 172 18.61 3.02 -8.32
CA LYS A 172 18.76 4.08 -9.32
C LYS A 172 18.38 5.44 -8.73
N TYR A 173 17.17 5.58 -8.18
CA TYR A 173 16.67 6.86 -7.72
C TYR A 173 17.35 7.35 -6.44
N GLN A 174 17.77 6.46 -5.54
CA GLN A 174 18.53 6.84 -4.35
C GLN A 174 19.90 7.46 -4.71
N SER A 175 20.55 6.98 -5.78
CA SER A 175 21.85 7.50 -6.22
C SER A 175 21.80 8.94 -6.76
N GLN A 176 20.63 9.40 -7.23
CA GLN A 176 20.50 10.68 -7.94
C GLN A 176 20.41 11.92 -7.03
N ARG A 177 20.31 11.74 -5.70
CA ARG A 177 20.30 12.75 -4.61
C ARG A 177 19.32 13.94 -4.72
N ARG A 178 18.66 14.16 -5.86
CA ARG A 178 17.63 15.17 -6.10
C ARG A 178 16.25 14.75 -5.61
N TYR A 179 16.07 13.47 -5.29
CA TYR A 179 14.81 12.93 -4.80
C TYR A 179 14.85 12.69 -3.30
N ARG A 180 13.71 12.94 -2.66
CA ARG A 180 13.45 12.62 -1.26
C ARG A 180 12.62 11.37 -1.11
N TRP A 181 11.78 11.07 -2.09
CA TRP A 181 10.83 9.97 -2.03
C TRP A 181 10.71 9.27 -3.37
N LEU A 182 10.58 7.94 -3.33
CA LEU A 182 10.21 7.13 -4.47
C LEU A 182 8.92 6.38 -4.12
N GLN A 183 7.81 6.76 -4.75
CA GLN A 183 6.55 6.05 -4.64
C GLN A 183 6.40 5.07 -5.80
N ILE A 184 6.46 3.79 -5.49
CA ILE A 184 6.06 2.71 -6.40
C ILE A 184 4.64 2.32 -6.02
N PHE A 185 3.69 2.37 -6.96
CA PHE A 185 2.28 2.08 -6.70
C PHE A 185 1.56 1.51 -7.92
N GLU A 186 0.60 0.63 -7.70
CA GLU A 186 -0.26 0.05 -8.73
C GLU A 186 -1.73 0.39 -8.43
N ASN A 187 -2.48 0.74 -9.47
CA ASN A 187 -3.94 0.78 -9.45
C ASN A 187 -4.45 -0.32 -10.37
N ARG A 188 -5.04 -1.36 -9.81
CA ARG A 188 -5.59 -2.50 -10.58
C ARG A 188 -7.11 -2.42 -10.63
N GLY A 189 -7.67 -2.35 -11.84
CA GLY A 189 -9.11 -2.39 -12.08
C GLY A 189 -9.80 -1.03 -12.08
N ALA A 190 -10.93 -0.94 -12.79
CA ALA A 190 -11.66 0.31 -13.00
C ALA A 190 -12.19 0.94 -11.69
N ALA A 191 -12.56 0.13 -10.70
CA ALA A 191 -13.09 0.58 -9.42
C ALA A 191 -12.11 1.45 -8.60
N VAL A 192 -10.81 1.45 -8.94
CA VAL A 192 -9.77 2.29 -8.34
C VAL A 192 -9.17 3.29 -9.34
N GLY A 193 -9.89 3.57 -10.43
CA GLY A 193 -9.49 4.60 -11.41
C GLY A 193 -8.42 4.16 -12.41
N CYS A 194 -8.19 2.85 -12.58
CA CYS A 194 -7.31 2.36 -13.63
C CYS A 194 -8.01 2.45 -15.00
N SER A 195 -7.42 3.21 -15.93
CA SER A 195 -7.96 3.43 -17.28
C SER A 195 -7.40 2.48 -18.35
N ASN A 196 -6.32 1.74 -18.05
CA ASN A 196 -5.70 0.78 -18.95
C ASN A 196 -5.44 -0.55 -18.25
N MET A 197 -6.02 -1.62 -18.79
CA MET A 197 -6.01 -2.96 -18.18
C MET A 197 -4.68 -3.73 -18.34
N HIS A 198 -3.71 -3.22 -19.10
CA HIS A 198 -2.39 -3.82 -19.19
C HIS A 198 -1.72 -3.86 -17.80
N PRO A 199 -1.05 -4.94 -17.39
CA PRO A 199 -0.48 -5.05 -16.06
C PRO A 199 0.71 -4.09 -15.90
N HIS A 200 0.56 -3.08 -15.04
CA HIS A 200 1.59 -2.07 -14.82
C HIS A 200 1.52 -1.44 -13.43
N CYS A 201 2.63 -0.85 -12.99
CA CYS A 201 2.63 0.12 -11.90
C CYS A 201 3.09 1.50 -12.40
N GLN A 202 2.96 2.49 -11.54
CA GLN A 202 3.55 3.79 -11.70
C GLN A 202 4.67 4.00 -10.68
N VAL A 203 5.64 4.81 -11.07
CA VAL A 203 6.83 5.10 -10.27
C VAL A 203 7.01 6.62 -10.27
N TRP A 204 6.70 7.25 -9.14
CA TRP A 204 6.80 8.69 -8.97
C TRP A 204 7.94 9.01 -8.00
N ALA A 205 8.98 9.65 -8.50
CA ALA A 205 10.10 10.10 -7.72
C ALA A 205 9.94 11.59 -7.40
N CYS A 206 9.76 11.95 -6.13
CA CYS A 206 9.49 13.31 -5.68
C CYS A 206 10.75 13.93 -5.04
N GLY A 207 11.02 15.20 -5.35
CA GLY A 207 12.07 15.97 -4.67
C GLY A 207 11.68 16.50 -3.28
N PHE A 208 10.46 16.22 -2.85
CA PHE A 208 9.89 16.54 -1.54
C PHE A 208 9.32 15.26 -0.90
N LEU A 209 9.01 15.33 0.40
CA LEU A 209 8.35 14.24 1.11
C LEU A 209 6.82 14.44 1.05
N PRO A 210 6.03 13.53 0.44
CA PRO A 210 4.58 13.67 0.39
C PRO A 210 3.92 13.67 1.78
N SER A 211 2.73 14.26 1.91
CA SER A 211 2.07 14.49 3.21
C SER A 211 1.83 13.22 4.03
N ILE A 212 1.31 12.14 3.41
CA ILE A 212 1.09 10.85 4.07
C ILE A 212 2.43 10.27 4.56
N VAL A 213 3.45 10.35 3.72
CA VAL A 213 4.78 9.84 4.02
C VAL A 213 5.43 10.63 5.17
N LYS A 214 5.30 11.96 5.17
CA LYS A 214 5.78 12.82 6.24
C LYS A 214 5.16 12.45 7.59
N ARG A 215 3.86 12.13 7.61
CA ARG A 215 3.16 11.68 8.82
C ARG A 215 3.69 10.33 9.32
N ARG A 216 3.89 9.37 8.41
CA ARG A 216 4.46 8.05 8.74
C ARG A 216 5.91 8.12 9.21
N ASP A 217 6.73 9.00 8.60
CA ASP A 217 8.09 9.26 9.05
C ASP A 217 8.09 9.75 10.50
N TYR A 218 7.26 10.75 10.78
CA TYR A 218 7.14 11.33 12.11
C TYR A 218 6.72 10.29 13.16
N ASN A 219 5.64 9.54 12.91
CA ASN A 219 5.13 8.61 13.91
C ASN A 219 6.05 7.40 14.13
N GLN A 220 6.69 6.87 13.07
CA GLN A 220 7.68 5.80 13.24
C GLN A 220 8.89 6.28 14.04
N ARG A 221 9.37 7.50 13.78
CA ARG A 221 10.46 8.10 14.58
C ARG A 221 10.05 8.29 16.04
N ALA A 222 8.90 8.91 16.30
CA ALA A 222 8.41 9.15 17.66
C ALA A 222 8.24 7.84 18.46
N TYR A 223 7.75 6.78 17.80
CA TYR A 223 7.68 5.46 18.40
C TYR A 223 9.08 4.92 18.74
N PHE A 224 10.01 4.99 17.80
CA PHE A 224 11.39 4.51 17.98
C PHE A 224 12.14 5.25 19.09
N GLU A 225 11.99 6.58 19.18
CA GLU A 225 12.62 7.39 20.23
C GLU A 225 12.13 6.98 21.63
N THR A 226 10.86 6.57 21.74
CA THR A 226 10.27 6.12 23.01
C THR A 226 10.59 4.65 23.33
N HIS A 227 10.59 3.76 22.33
CA HIS A 227 10.61 2.30 22.54
C HIS A 227 11.92 1.62 22.13
N GLY A 228 12.85 2.35 21.48
CA GLY A 228 14.12 1.81 20.99
C GLY A 228 14.01 0.76 19.88
N THR A 229 12.82 0.54 19.30
CA THR A 229 12.58 -0.47 18.25
C THR A 229 11.70 0.09 17.14
N PRO A 230 11.88 -0.33 15.87
CA PRO A 230 11.02 0.11 14.77
C PRO A 230 9.57 -0.33 15.00
N LEU A 231 8.63 0.61 14.85
CA LEU A 231 7.20 0.43 15.09
C LEU A 231 6.67 -0.83 14.42
N LEU A 232 6.84 -0.96 13.11
CA LEU A 232 6.25 -2.07 12.35
C LEU A 232 6.96 -3.41 12.60
N LEU A 233 8.23 -3.40 12.98
CA LEU A 233 8.92 -4.62 13.36
C LEU A 233 8.44 -5.15 14.70
N ASN A 234 8.17 -4.26 15.67
CA ASN A 234 7.53 -4.67 16.93
C ASN A 234 6.08 -5.12 16.69
N TYR A 235 5.33 -4.38 15.86
CA TYR A 235 3.97 -4.73 15.49
C TYR A 235 3.87 -6.12 14.83
N ALA A 236 4.77 -6.44 13.90
CA ALA A 236 4.89 -7.75 13.28
C ALA A 236 5.00 -8.88 14.31
N ARG A 237 5.92 -8.72 15.28
CA ARG A 237 6.16 -9.70 16.35
C ARG A 237 4.94 -9.87 17.25
N GLN A 238 4.20 -8.79 17.52
CA GLN A 238 2.98 -8.86 18.32
C GLN A 238 1.86 -9.57 17.55
N GLU A 239 1.67 -9.26 16.27
CA GLU A 239 0.68 -9.93 15.42
C GLU A 239 0.95 -11.44 15.32
N GLU A 240 2.20 -11.88 15.25
CA GLU A 240 2.55 -13.30 15.29
C GLU A 240 2.11 -14.02 16.57
N ARG A 241 2.16 -13.34 17.72
CA ARG A 241 1.71 -13.92 18.99
C ARG A 241 0.20 -14.14 19.04
N THR A 242 -0.57 -13.46 18.18
CA THR A 242 -2.03 -13.65 18.09
C THR A 242 -2.42 -14.88 17.26
N PHE A 243 -1.46 -15.61 16.68
CA PHE A 243 -1.76 -16.78 15.87
C PHE A 243 -2.59 -17.83 16.63
N GLY A 244 -3.65 -18.32 16.00
CA GLY A 244 -4.59 -19.27 16.61
C GLY A 244 -5.58 -18.66 17.61
N GLN A 245 -5.51 -17.36 17.87
CA GLN A 245 -6.42 -16.66 18.79
C GLN A 245 -7.57 -15.97 18.04
N THR A 246 -8.56 -15.49 18.79
CA THR A 246 -9.70 -14.70 18.27
C THR A 246 -9.25 -13.40 17.60
N LEU A 247 -8.13 -12.83 18.06
CA LEU A 247 -7.51 -11.62 17.51
C LEU A 247 -6.63 -11.86 16.27
N ASN A 248 -6.54 -13.08 15.77
CA ASN A 248 -5.62 -13.42 14.69
C ASN A 248 -5.96 -12.68 13.38
N ARG A 249 -5.10 -11.72 13.01
CA ARG A 249 -5.19 -10.95 11.76
C ARG A 249 -4.19 -11.37 10.69
N LEU A 250 -3.33 -12.37 10.96
CA LEU A 250 -2.38 -12.89 9.97
C LEU A 250 -3.12 -13.58 8.82
N VAL A 251 -2.82 -13.23 7.58
CA VAL A 251 -3.39 -13.85 6.38
C VAL A 251 -2.43 -14.88 5.80
N ILE A 252 -1.15 -14.51 5.63
CA ILE A 252 -0.09 -15.38 5.13
C ILE A 252 1.16 -15.16 5.97
N ALA A 253 1.88 -16.23 6.32
CA ALA A 253 3.20 -16.16 6.92
C ALA A 253 4.17 -17.03 6.13
N SER A 254 5.32 -16.47 5.75
CA SER A 254 6.45 -17.21 5.19
C SER A 254 7.67 -17.06 6.10
N GLN A 255 8.83 -17.56 5.68
CA GLN A 255 10.06 -17.41 6.46
C GLN A 255 10.44 -15.95 6.68
N ASP A 256 10.29 -15.11 5.64
CA ASP A 256 10.84 -13.76 5.60
C ASP A 256 9.78 -12.65 5.62
N TRP A 257 8.51 -12.99 5.40
CA TRP A 257 7.42 -12.03 5.22
C TRP A 257 6.13 -12.44 5.93
N LEU A 258 5.38 -11.43 6.36
CA LEU A 258 4.01 -11.54 6.84
C LEU A 258 3.07 -10.74 5.95
N VAL A 259 1.85 -11.26 5.79
CA VAL A 259 0.69 -10.52 5.30
C VAL A 259 -0.38 -10.58 6.35
N LEU A 260 -0.94 -9.43 6.71
CA LEU A 260 -2.00 -9.34 7.70
C LEU A 260 -2.97 -8.22 7.37
N VAL A 261 -4.19 -8.29 7.91
CA VAL A 261 -5.11 -7.15 7.92
C VAL A 261 -4.73 -6.27 9.12
N PRO A 262 -4.25 -5.03 8.95
CA PRO A 262 -3.77 -4.25 10.08
C PRO A 262 -4.89 -4.01 11.11
N TRP A 263 -4.51 -3.87 12.38
CA TRP A 263 -5.43 -3.55 13.49
C TRP A 263 -6.27 -2.33 13.17
N TRP A 264 -5.66 -1.38 12.48
CA TRP A 264 -6.21 -0.12 11.99
C TRP A 264 -6.54 -0.16 10.48
N ALA A 265 -6.86 -1.32 9.91
CA ALA A 265 -7.31 -1.37 8.53
C ALA A 265 -8.53 -0.47 8.32
N CYS A 266 -8.54 0.38 7.30
CA CYS A 266 -9.69 1.22 6.97
C CYS A 266 -10.52 0.58 5.83
N TRP A 267 -9.85 0.05 4.82
CA TRP A 267 -10.51 -0.67 3.72
C TRP A 267 -10.97 -2.08 4.15
N PRO A 268 -12.03 -2.64 3.53
CA PRO A 268 -12.66 -3.88 4.00
C PRO A 268 -11.68 -5.04 4.17
N PHE A 269 -10.89 -5.30 3.13
CA PHE A 269 -9.86 -6.33 3.06
C PHE A 269 -8.47 -5.71 2.89
N GLU A 270 -8.23 -4.56 3.52
CA GLU A 270 -6.91 -3.93 3.56
C GLU A 270 -5.87 -4.92 4.06
N THR A 271 -4.70 -4.97 3.41
CA THR A 271 -3.59 -5.76 3.93
C THR A 271 -2.30 -4.96 3.94
N ILE A 272 -1.43 -5.31 4.87
CA ILE A 272 -0.04 -4.86 4.90
C ILE A 272 0.87 -6.07 4.69
N ILE A 273 1.83 -5.93 3.78
CA ILE A 273 2.96 -6.84 3.61
C ILE A 273 4.17 -6.23 4.31
N LEU A 274 4.82 -6.98 5.18
CA LEU A 274 6.00 -6.50 5.91
C LEU A 274 7.02 -7.62 6.14
N PRO A 275 8.33 -7.30 6.18
CA PRO A 275 9.36 -8.27 6.56
C PRO A 275 9.10 -8.79 7.98
N ARG A 276 9.18 -10.11 8.14
CA ARG A 276 8.78 -10.82 9.35
C ARG A 276 9.76 -10.63 10.51
N LYS A 277 11.06 -10.69 10.21
CA LYS A 277 12.11 -10.74 11.24
C LYS A 277 13.18 -9.68 11.08
N ARG A 278 13.63 -9.44 9.84
CA ARG A 278 14.74 -8.55 9.56
C ARG A 278 14.26 -7.10 9.50
N HIS A 279 15.07 -6.20 10.04
CA HIS A 279 14.92 -4.77 9.86
C HIS A 279 15.42 -4.42 8.46
N ILE A 280 14.50 -3.95 7.61
CA ILE A 280 14.76 -3.61 6.20
C ILE A 280 14.14 -2.25 5.98
N ARG A 281 14.90 -1.30 5.45
CA ARG A 281 14.46 0.10 5.27
C ARG A 281 14.10 0.39 3.83
N TRP A 282 14.83 -0.20 2.88
CA TRP A 282 14.64 0.01 1.44
C TRP A 282 14.51 -1.31 0.69
N LEU A 283 13.82 -1.28 -0.46
CA LEU A 283 13.63 -2.46 -1.30
C LEU A 283 14.95 -3.08 -1.77
N HIS A 284 15.94 -2.26 -2.12
CA HIS A 284 17.23 -2.77 -2.61
C HIS A 284 18.06 -3.47 -1.52
N GLU A 285 17.70 -3.34 -0.24
CA GLU A 285 18.35 -4.09 0.86
C GLU A 285 17.88 -5.54 0.94
N LEU A 286 16.83 -5.93 0.20
CA LEU A 286 16.34 -7.30 0.15
C LEU A 286 17.41 -8.24 -0.44
N THR A 287 17.71 -9.31 0.31
CA THR A 287 18.52 -10.43 -0.18
C THR A 287 17.76 -11.25 -1.23
N ASP A 288 18.47 -12.06 -2.02
CA ASP A 288 17.83 -12.90 -3.04
C ASP A 288 16.74 -13.83 -2.46
N LYS A 289 16.99 -14.42 -1.29
CA LYS A 289 16.00 -15.26 -0.59
C LYS A 289 14.76 -14.47 -0.18
N GLU A 290 14.94 -13.26 0.33
CA GLU A 290 13.83 -12.38 0.70
C GLU A 290 13.03 -11.95 -0.54
N ARG A 291 13.68 -11.72 -1.69
CA ARG A 291 13.00 -11.43 -2.96
C ARG A 291 12.19 -12.64 -3.46
N GLU A 292 12.73 -13.86 -3.38
CA GLU A 292 11.98 -15.09 -3.69
C GLU A 292 10.80 -15.31 -2.74
N GLY A 293 10.98 -15.01 -1.45
CA GLY A 293 9.91 -15.02 -0.47
C GLY A 293 8.80 -14.02 -0.82
N LEU A 294 9.19 -12.81 -1.26
CA LEU A 294 8.25 -11.76 -1.64
C LEU A 294 7.40 -12.15 -2.86
N VAL A 295 8.03 -12.78 -3.87
CA VAL A 295 7.33 -13.32 -5.05
C VAL A 295 6.18 -14.24 -4.62
N LYS A 296 6.48 -15.22 -3.76
CA LYS A 296 5.49 -16.20 -3.29
C LYS A 296 4.37 -15.53 -2.51
N ILE A 297 4.71 -14.54 -1.69
CA ILE A 297 3.75 -13.81 -0.86
C ILE A 297 2.80 -12.95 -1.69
N ILE A 298 3.32 -12.21 -2.67
CA ILE A 298 2.51 -11.40 -3.58
C ILE A 298 1.54 -12.32 -4.34
N GLN A 299 2.03 -13.41 -4.92
CA GLN A 299 1.18 -14.34 -5.68
C GLN A 299 0.10 -14.97 -4.80
N GLN A 300 0.43 -15.39 -3.57
CA GLN A 300 -0.56 -15.93 -2.64
C GLN A 300 -1.60 -14.89 -2.22
N LEU A 301 -1.18 -13.67 -1.89
CA LEU A 301 -2.11 -12.60 -1.51
C LEU A 301 -3.07 -12.28 -2.66
N LEU A 302 -2.54 -12.05 -3.86
CA LEU A 302 -3.35 -11.65 -5.01
C LEU A 302 -4.27 -12.78 -5.48
N THR A 303 -3.83 -14.04 -5.36
CA THR A 303 -4.69 -15.20 -5.61
C THR A 303 -5.84 -15.27 -4.61
N ARG A 304 -5.57 -15.03 -3.32
CA ARG A 304 -6.60 -15.02 -2.27
C ARG A 304 -7.60 -13.89 -2.47
N TYR A 305 -7.13 -12.73 -2.92
CA TYR A 305 -7.99 -11.61 -3.29
C TYR A 305 -8.91 -11.97 -4.47
N ASP A 306 -8.36 -12.49 -5.57
CA ASP A 306 -9.15 -12.84 -6.75
C ASP A 306 -10.17 -13.97 -6.43
N ASN A 307 -9.77 -14.92 -5.59
CA ASN A 307 -10.63 -16.01 -5.12
C ASN A 307 -11.73 -15.58 -4.15
N LEU A 308 -11.58 -14.45 -3.45
CA LEU A 308 -12.53 -14.04 -2.41
C LEU A 308 -13.93 -13.84 -2.98
N PHE A 309 -14.03 -13.26 -4.17
CA PHE A 309 -15.28 -13.04 -4.89
C PHE A 309 -15.25 -13.59 -6.33
N HIS A 310 -14.30 -14.47 -6.65
CA HIS A 310 -14.13 -15.09 -7.97
C HIS A 310 -14.11 -14.05 -9.11
N THR A 311 -13.31 -13.00 -8.95
CA THR A 311 -13.21 -11.88 -9.90
C THR A 311 -11.80 -11.30 -9.86
N ASP A 312 -11.40 -10.54 -10.89
CA ASP A 312 -10.14 -9.80 -10.82
C ASP A 312 -10.30 -8.69 -9.77
N PHE A 313 -9.68 -8.89 -8.61
CA PHE A 313 -9.95 -8.09 -7.42
C PHE A 313 -9.26 -6.72 -7.54
N PRO A 314 -10.02 -5.60 -7.53
CA PRO A 314 -9.44 -4.29 -7.69
C PRO A 314 -8.75 -3.84 -6.40
N TYR A 315 -7.66 -3.09 -6.54
CA TYR A 315 -6.96 -2.47 -5.42
C TYR A 315 -6.05 -1.34 -5.89
N SER A 316 -5.80 -0.40 -4.98
CA SER A 316 -4.59 0.42 -5.02
C SER A 316 -3.57 -0.17 -4.06
N MET A 317 -2.32 -0.28 -4.48
CA MET A 317 -1.23 -0.70 -3.60
C MET A 317 -0.01 0.20 -3.76
N GLY A 318 0.84 0.25 -2.74
CA GLY A 318 2.12 0.93 -2.85
C GLY A 318 3.14 0.50 -1.82
N TRP A 319 4.41 0.63 -2.20
CA TRP A 319 5.55 0.40 -1.33
C TRP A 319 5.90 1.65 -0.54
N TYR A 320 6.22 1.46 0.74
CA TYR A 320 6.71 2.47 1.65
C TYR A 320 8.05 2.01 2.21
N GLN A 321 9.07 2.83 1.99
CA GLN A 321 10.45 2.60 2.38
C GLN A 321 11.00 3.86 3.04
N ALA A 322 12.18 3.82 3.65
CA ALA A 322 12.77 5.02 4.22
C ALA A 322 12.97 6.12 3.14
N PRO A 323 12.87 7.41 3.48
CA PRO A 323 13.18 8.50 2.57
C PRO A 323 14.63 8.42 2.07
N PHE A 324 14.91 9.06 0.93
CA PHE A 324 16.28 9.24 0.45
C PHE A 324 16.91 10.48 1.08
N ARG A 325 18.22 10.38 1.34
CA ARG A 325 19.03 11.54 1.76
C ARG A 325 19.10 12.53 0.59
N ASN A 326 18.86 13.81 0.88
CA ASN A 326 19.09 14.90 -0.05
C ASN A 326 20.30 15.72 0.41
N VAL A 327 21.04 16.25 -0.56
CA VAL A 327 22.22 17.10 -0.39
C VAL A 327 21.93 18.32 0.51
N CYS A 328 20.70 18.80 0.54
CA CYS A 328 20.31 19.99 1.31
C CYS A 328 19.98 19.72 2.80
N GLU A 329 19.99 18.48 3.28
CA GLU A 329 19.76 18.18 4.70
C GLU A 329 21.07 18.13 5.50
N THR A 330 21.36 19.21 6.21
CA THR A 330 22.14 19.12 7.45
C THR A 330 21.22 18.52 8.51
N SER A 331 21.40 17.24 8.82
CA SER A 331 20.66 16.55 9.88
C SER A 331 20.70 17.37 11.18
N THR A 332 19.57 17.93 11.61
CA THR A 332 19.43 18.59 12.91
C THR A 332 19.30 17.60 14.07
N SER A 333 19.00 16.33 13.78
CA SER A 333 18.76 15.27 14.77
C SER A 333 19.92 14.27 14.92
N GLY A 334 20.99 14.36 14.13
CA GLY A 334 22.10 13.39 14.10
C GLY A 334 21.75 11.99 13.58
N ILE A 335 20.46 11.65 13.44
CA ILE A 335 19.98 10.38 12.91
C ILE A 335 20.01 10.44 11.39
N THR A 336 21.02 9.83 10.79
CA THR A 336 21.25 9.92 9.34
C THR A 336 20.75 8.70 8.56
N ASP A 337 20.35 7.61 9.22
CA ASP A 337 20.19 6.31 8.57
C ASP A 337 18.78 5.68 8.74
N TYR A 338 17.79 6.49 9.10
CA TYR A 338 16.39 6.08 9.27
C TYR A 338 16.20 4.75 10.03
N PRO A 339 16.84 4.55 11.21
CA PRO A 339 16.80 3.28 11.95
C PRO A 339 15.39 2.92 12.44
N TYR A 340 14.47 3.88 12.40
CA TYR A 340 13.08 3.73 12.81
C TYR A 340 12.13 3.29 11.69
N TRP A 341 12.57 3.36 10.43
CA TRP A 341 11.75 2.95 9.28
C TRP A 341 11.79 1.45 9.06
N GLN A 342 10.65 0.90 8.65
CA GLN A 342 10.52 -0.49 8.21
C GLN A 342 9.78 -0.51 6.86
N LEU A 343 10.38 -1.19 5.88
CA LEU A 343 9.81 -1.45 4.57
C LEU A 343 8.46 -2.17 4.72
N HIS A 344 7.45 -1.70 3.99
CA HIS A 344 6.15 -2.36 3.92
C HIS A 344 5.40 -1.99 2.63
N ALA A 345 4.47 -2.85 2.20
CA ALA A 345 3.48 -2.52 1.18
C ALA A 345 2.09 -2.50 1.79
N ILE A 346 1.21 -1.62 1.33
CA ILE A 346 -0.19 -1.59 1.74
C ILE A 346 -1.06 -1.80 0.51
N TYR A 347 -2.07 -2.65 0.62
CA TYR A 347 -3.11 -2.91 -0.38
C TYR A 347 -4.45 -2.42 0.15
N GLN A 348 -5.15 -1.62 -0.65
CA GLN A 348 -6.41 -0.95 -0.30
C GLN A 348 -7.50 -1.33 -1.32
N PRO A 349 -8.10 -2.53 -1.19
CA PRO A 349 -9.16 -2.96 -2.08
C PRO A 349 -10.51 -2.36 -1.69
N PRO A 350 -11.32 -1.89 -2.66
CA PRO A 350 -12.61 -1.28 -2.37
C PRO A 350 -13.75 -2.30 -2.18
N LEU A 351 -13.66 -3.52 -2.72
CA LEU A 351 -14.75 -4.50 -2.62
C LEU A 351 -15.05 -4.88 -1.16
N LEU A 352 -16.33 -4.99 -0.81
CA LEU A 352 -16.81 -5.23 0.57
C LEU A 352 -17.62 -6.52 0.71
N ARG A 353 -18.73 -6.66 -0.03
CA ARG A 353 -19.67 -7.79 0.16
C ARG A 353 -19.60 -8.84 -0.95
N SER A 354 -19.26 -8.42 -2.15
CA SER A 354 -19.26 -9.24 -3.36
C SER A 354 -18.37 -8.58 -4.42
N ALA A 355 -18.27 -9.23 -5.59
CA ALA A 355 -17.67 -8.66 -6.80
C ALA A 355 -18.35 -7.35 -7.27
N THR A 356 -19.58 -7.09 -6.83
CA THR A 356 -20.41 -5.97 -7.30
C THR A 356 -20.64 -4.90 -6.23
N VAL A 357 -20.29 -5.13 -4.97
CA VAL A 357 -20.57 -4.18 -3.88
C VAL A 357 -19.29 -3.74 -3.21
N ARG A 358 -18.93 -2.48 -3.41
CA ARG A 358 -17.75 -1.83 -2.81
C ARG A 358 -18.07 -0.93 -1.64
N LYS A 359 -17.04 -0.65 -0.84
CA LYS A 359 -16.97 0.43 0.13
C LYS A 359 -16.83 1.77 -0.60
N PHE A 360 -17.52 2.77 -0.07
CA PHE A 360 -17.37 4.17 -0.45
C PHE A 360 -16.79 4.93 0.75
N MET A 361 -15.68 5.64 0.54
CA MET A 361 -15.15 6.60 1.50
C MET A 361 -15.74 7.97 1.15
N SER A 362 -16.85 8.32 1.81
CA SER A 362 -17.67 9.49 1.47
C SER A 362 -18.05 10.25 2.75
N GLY A 363 -18.94 11.24 2.67
CA GLY A 363 -19.68 11.82 3.80
C GLY A 363 -18.88 11.92 5.12
N PHE A 364 -19.16 11.01 6.05
CA PHE A 364 -18.52 11.01 7.37
C PHE A 364 -17.02 10.73 7.32
N GLU A 365 -16.57 9.80 6.46
CA GLU A 365 -15.15 9.47 6.27
C GLU A 365 -14.34 10.62 5.65
N LEU A 366 -14.96 11.44 4.80
CA LEU A 366 -14.30 12.61 4.18
C LEU A 366 -14.31 13.86 5.09
N LEU A 367 -15.29 13.98 5.97
CA LEU A 367 -15.52 15.19 6.78
C LEU A 367 -15.14 15.03 8.26
N CYS A 368 -14.93 13.80 8.74
CA CYS A 368 -14.75 13.53 10.18
C CYS A 368 -13.69 12.47 10.47
N GLU A 369 -14.05 11.17 10.43
CA GLU A 369 -13.15 10.07 10.81
C GLU A 369 -13.41 8.84 9.92
N PRO A 370 -12.36 8.12 9.46
CA PRO A 370 -12.56 6.92 8.67
C PRO A 370 -13.36 5.85 9.44
N GLN A 371 -14.23 5.15 8.73
CA GLN A 371 -15.12 4.14 9.31
C GLN A 371 -15.12 2.85 8.50
N ARG A 372 -15.16 1.71 9.19
CA ARG A 372 -15.29 0.37 8.57
C ARG A 372 -16.42 -0.47 9.15
N ASP A 373 -17.02 -1.28 8.27
CA ASP A 373 -18.19 -2.12 8.58
C ASP A 373 -17.83 -3.54 9.02
N LEU A 374 -16.77 -4.11 8.45
CA LEU A 374 -16.31 -5.49 8.69
C LEU A 374 -15.22 -5.48 9.76
N LEU A 375 -15.12 -6.41 10.70
CA LEU A 375 -13.97 -6.47 11.63
C LEU A 375 -12.66 -6.83 10.89
N PRO A 376 -11.50 -6.22 11.22
CA PRO A 376 -10.20 -6.64 10.68
C PRO A 376 -9.92 -8.13 10.87
N GLU A 377 -10.27 -8.69 12.02
CA GLU A 377 -10.11 -10.11 12.35
C GLU A 377 -10.95 -10.98 11.41
N LYS A 378 -12.19 -10.55 11.12
CA LYS A 378 -13.09 -11.28 10.23
C LYS A 378 -12.63 -11.20 8.77
N ALA A 379 -12.13 -10.04 8.34
CA ALA A 379 -11.54 -9.88 7.02
C ALA A 379 -10.34 -10.82 6.82
N ALA A 380 -9.45 -10.90 7.82
CA ALA A 380 -8.31 -11.80 7.79
C ALA A 380 -8.74 -13.27 7.77
N GLU A 381 -9.75 -13.65 8.57
CA GLU A 381 -10.32 -15.00 8.56
C GLU A 381 -10.85 -15.40 7.18
N LEU A 382 -11.62 -14.51 6.52
CA LEU A 382 -12.15 -14.75 5.19
C LEU A 382 -11.03 -14.94 4.15
N LEU A 383 -10.01 -14.09 4.17
CA LEU A 383 -8.84 -14.22 3.28
C LEU A 383 -8.02 -15.50 3.55
N ARG A 384 -7.91 -15.95 4.80
CA ARG A 384 -7.25 -17.22 5.13
C ARG A 384 -8.00 -18.44 4.58
N LYS A 385 -9.33 -18.39 4.58
CA LYS A 385 -10.19 -19.50 4.13
C LYS A 385 -10.21 -19.67 2.61
N THR A 386 -9.78 -18.68 1.83
CA THR A 386 -9.70 -18.83 0.37
C THR A 386 -8.57 -19.80 -0.03
N SER A 387 -8.74 -20.44 -1.19
CA SER A 387 -7.72 -21.33 -1.75
C SER A 387 -6.45 -20.54 -2.12
N PRO A 388 -5.24 -21.11 -1.94
CA PRO A 388 -4.01 -20.57 -2.50
C PRO A 388 -3.87 -20.83 -4.01
N VAL A 389 -4.79 -21.58 -4.64
CA VAL A 389 -4.83 -21.84 -6.08
C VAL A 389 -5.89 -20.95 -6.73
N HIS A 390 -5.50 -20.19 -7.75
CA HIS A 390 -6.37 -19.24 -8.43
C HIS A 390 -7.57 -19.94 -9.09
N TYR A 391 -8.78 -19.40 -8.94
CA TYR A 391 -10.04 -20.04 -9.34
C TYR A 391 -10.08 -20.42 -10.83
N THR A 392 -9.40 -19.67 -11.70
CA THR A 392 -9.31 -20.00 -13.13
C THR A 392 -8.45 -21.20 -13.45
N ARG A 393 -7.60 -21.67 -12.53
CA ARG A 393 -6.80 -22.89 -12.69
C ARG A 393 -7.51 -24.14 -12.17
N CYS A 394 -8.58 -23.97 -11.37
CA CYS A 394 -9.34 -25.08 -10.81
C CYS A 394 -10.26 -25.78 -11.85
N HIS A 395 -10.54 -25.15 -12.99
CA HIS A 395 -11.39 -25.72 -14.04
C HIS A 395 -10.64 -26.60 -15.07
N GLU A 396 -9.31 -26.73 -14.97
CA GLU A 396 -8.52 -27.60 -15.86
C GLU A 396 -8.43 -29.06 -15.36
N GLY A 397 -9.18 -29.44 -14.33
CA GLY A 397 -9.10 -30.78 -13.73
C GLY A 397 -10.37 -31.20 -12.99
N SER A 398 -11.43 -31.49 -13.73
CA SER A 398 -12.45 -32.46 -13.33
C SER A 398 -12.74 -33.35 -14.53
N PRO A 399 -12.45 -34.68 -14.47
CA PRO A 399 -12.78 -35.61 -15.54
C PRO A 399 -14.29 -35.79 -15.73
#